data_AF-A0AAV2HRK6-F1
#
_entry.id   AF-A0AAV2HRK6-F1
#
_cell.length_a   1.000
_cell.length_b   1.000
_cell.length_c   1.000
_cell.angle_alpha   90.00
_cell.angle_beta   90.00
_cell.angle_gamma   90.00
#
_symmetry.space_group_name_H-M   'P 1'
#
loop_
_entity.id
_entity.type
_entity.pdbx_description
1 polymer ?
#
loop_
_entity_poly.entity_id
_entity_poly.type
_entity_poly.pdbx_seq_one_letter_code
_entity_poly.pdbx_strand_id
1 'polypeptide(L)'
;MAAQRKWRKILYEKQSYPDNYVDRTFLEELRKNLDVQKHDYKTLVNESTNVTQQLSSIALFITMFFYMEDQTMSAQTLWLVMSTLSVIGYVVNMFITRGDG
;
A
#
# COMPACT_ATOMS: atom_id res chain seq x y z
N MET A 1 -32.03 10.49 53.43
CA MET A 1 -31.10 9.70 52.60
C MET A 1 -30.76 10.54 51.38
N ALA A 2 -29.54 11.07 51.30
CA ALA A 2 -29.15 11.89 50.15
C ALA A 2 -29.12 10.99 48.90
N ALA A 3 -29.80 11.40 47.83
CA ALA A 3 -29.77 10.67 46.57
C ALA A 3 -28.32 10.64 46.05
N GLN A 4 -27.74 9.45 45.95
CA GLN A 4 -26.43 9.26 45.32
C GLN A 4 -26.55 9.73 43.86
N ARG A 5 -25.91 10.84 43.52
CA ARG A 5 -25.88 11.31 42.13
C ARG A 5 -25.13 10.29 41.29
N LYS A 6 -25.64 9.97 40.10
CA LYS A 6 -24.96 9.10 39.13
C LYS A 6 -23.60 9.72 38.76
N TRP A 7 -22.56 8.90 38.70
CA TRP A 7 -21.22 9.31 38.26
C TRP A 7 -21.28 9.98 36.87
N ARG A 8 -20.46 11.02 36.68
CA ARG A 8 -20.32 11.72 35.38
C ARG A 8 -18.84 11.93 35.08
N LYS A 9 -18.47 11.77 33.82
CA LYS A 9 -17.10 11.97 33.31
C LYS A 9 -16.73 13.47 33.26
N ILE A 10 -16.53 14.09 34.42
CA ILE A 10 -16.18 15.51 34.59
C ILE A 10 -14.96 15.57 35.51
N LEU A 11 -13.92 16.29 35.09
CA LEU A 11 -12.60 16.26 35.76
C LEU A 11 -12.57 17.03 37.10
N TYR A 12 -13.34 18.10 37.25
CA TYR A 12 -13.19 19.05 38.36
C TYR A 12 -14.38 19.12 39.32
N GLU A 13 -15.44 18.34 39.11
CA GLU A 13 -16.61 18.34 40.00
C GLU A 13 -16.43 17.33 41.13
N LYS A 14 -16.66 17.75 42.38
CA LYS A 14 -16.60 16.85 43.54
C LYS A 14 -17.79 15.88 43.52
N GLN A 15 -17.52 14.58 43.35
CA GLN A 15 -18.53 13.52 43.29
C GLN A 15 -18.37 12.55 44.47
N SER A 16 -19.42 11.80 44.78
CA SER A 16 -19.43 10.78 45.85
C SER A 16 -18.75 9.46 45.44
N TYR A 17 -17.83 9.51 44.47
CA TYR A 17 -17.09 8.37 43.94
C TYR A 17 -15.60 8.60 44.19
N PRO A 18 -14.80 7.54 44.43
CA PRO A 18 -13.36 7.68 44.57
C PRO A 18 -12.74 8.17 43.25
N ASP A 19 -11.61 8.88 43.33
CA ASP A 19 -10.95 9.49 42.16
C ASP A 19 -10.60 8.49 41.04
N ASN A 20 -10.40 7.22 41.39
CA ASN A 20 -10.12 6.14 40.45
C ASN A 20 -11.37 5.40 39.95
N TYR A 21 -12.56 5.90 40.24
CA TYR A 21 -13.80 5.27 39.78
C TYR A 21 -14.01 5.51 38.28
N VAL A 22 -14.23 4.41 37.55
CA VAL A 22 -14.67 4.41 36.16
C VAL A 22 -15.99 3.65 36.05
N ASP A 23 -16.88 4.10 35.18
CA ASP A 23 -18.14 3.39 34.91
C ASP A 23 -17.89 2.05 34.21
N ARG A 24 -18.84 1.11 34.33
CA ARG A 24 -18.75 -0.21 33.69
C ARG A 24 -18.75 -0.10 32.16
N THR A 25 -19.41 0.91 31.60
CA THR A 25 -19.45 1.16 30.15
C THR A 25 -18.18 1.83 29.61
N PHE A 26 -17.20 2.17 30.47
CA PHE A 26 -15.96 2.83 30.07
C PHE A 26 -15.21 2.08 28.96
N LEU A 27 -15.16 0.75 29.07
CA LEU A 27 -14.51 -0.10 28.07
C LEU A 27 -15.36 -0.30 26.82
N GLU A 28 -16.68 -0.09 26.91
CA GLU A 28 -17.59 -0.13 25.76
C GLU A 28 -17.41 1.13 24.88
N GLU A 29 -17.08 2.27 25.50
CA GLU A 29 -16.70 3.50 24.80
C GLU A 29 -15.30 3.45 24.18
N LEU A 30 -14.53 2.39 24.43
CA LEU A 30 -13.16 2.26 23.98
C LEU A 30 -13.11 1.93 22.49
N ARG A 31 -13.15 2.97 21.65
CA ARG A 31 -12.99 2.83 20.20
C ARG A 31 -11.53 2.52 19.85
N LYS A 32 -11.21 1.26 19.55
CA LYS A 32 -9.88 0.85 19.03
C LYS A 32 -9.90 0.88 17.50
N ASN A 33 -8.83 1.37 16.88
CA ASN A 33 -8.57 1.18 15.43
C ASN A 33 -9.66 1.72 14.50
N LEU A 34 -10.26 2.86 14.84
CA LEU A 34 -11.28 3.52 14.00
C LEU A 34 -10.77 3.98 12.64
N ASP A 35 -9.47 4.21 12.55
CA ASP A 35 -8.81 4.79 11.39
C ASP A 35 -7.73 3.85 10.85
N VAL A 36 -8.00 2.53 10.91
CA VAL A 36 -7.25 1.59 10.08
C VAL A 36 -7.70 1.84 8.64
N GLN A 37 -7.01 2.79 8.00
CA GLN A 37 -6.97 2.86 6.56
C GLN A 37 -6.44 1.51 6.09
N LYS A 38 -7.32 0.68 5.53
CA LYS A 38 -6.88 -0.42 4.68
C LYS A 38 -6.19 0.24 3.50
N HIS A 39 -4.86 0.39 3.57
CA HIS A 39 -4.10 0.77 2.39
C HIS A 39 -4.46 -0.22 1.30
N ASP A 40 -5.04 0.32 0.23
CA ASP A 40 -5.48 -0.48 -0.89
C ASP A 40 -4.24 -1.08 -1.52
N TYR A 41 -4.06 -2.39 -1.32
CA TYR A 41 -2.93 -3.16 -1.85
C TYR A 41 -2.76 -2.91 -3.35
N LYS A 42 -3.86 -2.65 -4.05
CA LYS A 42 -3.86 -2.31 -5.48
C LYS A 42 -3.12 -1.01 -5.78
N THR A 43 -3.33 0.03 -4.98
CA THR A 43 -2.60 1.29 -5.14
C THR A 43 -1.10 1.09 -4.93
N LEU A 44 -0.71 0.29 -3.93
CA LEU A 44 0.71 -0.01 -3.67
C LEU A 44 1.35 -0.83 -4.80
N VAL A 45 0.60 -1.79 -5.37
CA VAL A 45 1.06 -2.60 -6.50
C VAL A 45 1.17 -1.75 -7.77
N ASN A 46 0.22 -0.84 -8.02
CA ASN A 46 0.27 0.03 -9.20
C ASN A 46 1.46 1.01 -9.14
N GLU A 47 1.69 1.64 -7.98
CA GLU A 47 2.84 2.52 -7.77
C GLU A 47 4.17 1.77 -7.93
N SER A 48 4.29 0.56 -7.38
CA SER A 48 5.52 -0.24 -7.53
C SER A 48 5.76 -0.74 -8.97
N THR A 49 4.70 -1.00 -9.73
CA THR A 49 4.81 -1.49 -11.13
C THR A 49 5.49 -0.47 -12.04
N ASN A 50 5.22 0.82 -11.88
CA ASN A 50 5.87 1.86 -12.69
C ASN A 50 7.40 1.89 -12.46
N VAL A 51 7.83 1.75 -11.20
CA VAL A 51 9.26 1.70 -10.86
C VAL A 51 9.91 0.44 -11.44
N THR A 52 9.26 -0.71 -11.35
CA THR A 52 9.76 -1.97 -11.94
C THR A 52 9.85 -1.90 -13.46
N GLN A 53 8.91 -1.22 -14.13
CA GLN A 53 8.95 -1.02 -15.58
C GLN A 53 10.15 -0.17 -16.01
N GLN A 54 10.43 0.92 -15.29
CA GLN A 54 11.60 1.76 -15.57
C GLN A 54 12.91 1.01 -15.35
N LEU A 55 13.03 0.27 -14.25
CA LEU A 55 14.19 -0.59 -13.98
C LEU A 55 14.38 -1.65 -15.07
N SER A 56 13.28 -2.25 -15.55
CA SER A 56 13.32 -3.23 -16.65
C SER A 56 13.80 -2.58 -17.94
N SER A 57 13.35 -1.37 -18.27
CA SER A 57 13.82 -0.63 -19.44
C SER A 57 15.33 -0.35 -19.39
N ILE A 58 15.86 0.04 -18.22
CA ILE A 58 17.29 0.28 -18.03
C ILE A 58 18.07 -1.04 -18.17
N ALA A 59 17.59 -2.11 -17.55
CA ALA A 59 18.20 -3.43 -17.65
C ALA A 59 18.28 -3.91 -19.10
N LEU A 60 17.18 -3.77 -19.86
CA LEU A 60 17.17 -4.11 -21.29
C LEU A 60 18.17 -3.26 -22.07
N PHE A 61 18.22 -1.96 -21.84
CA PHE A 61 19.20 -1.10 -22.51
C PHE A 61 20.65 -1.57 -22.25
N ILE A 62 20.98 -1.89 -20.99
CA ILE A 62 22.30 -2.40 -20.61
C ILE A 62 22.58 -3.74 -21.27
N THR A 63 21.63 -4.68 -21.23
CA THR A 63 21.76 -5.98 -21.89
C THR A 63 21.98 -5.80 -23.40
N MET A 64 21.24 -4.92 -24.06
CA MET A 64 21.42 -4.61 -25.47
C MET A 64 22.82 -4.09 -25.77
N PHE A 65 23.36 -3.21 -24.92
CA PHE A 65 24.70 -2.67 -25.06
C PHE A 65 25.77 -3.77 -24.99
N PHE A 66 25.71 -4.64 -23.97
CA PHE A 66 26.64 -5.77 -23.85
C PHE A 66 26.59 -6.72 -25.05
N TYR A 67 25.39 -7.04 -25.53
CA TYR A 67 25.23 -7.90 -26.70
C TYR A 67 25.71 -7.26 -28.01
N MET A 68 25.65 -5.94 -28.12
CA MET A 68 26.20 -5.21 -29.26
C MET A 68 27.74 -5.18 -29.22
N GLU A 69 28.33 -5.08 -28.02
CA GLU A 69 29.78 -5.11 -27.82
C GLU A 69 30.39 -6.48 -28.15
N ASP A 70 29.68 -7.57 -27.84
CA ASP A 70 30.16 -8.94 -28.02
C ASP A 70 30.15 -9.41 -29.50
N GLN A 71 29.55 -8.66 -30.43
CA GLN A 71 29.39 -8.99 -31.88
C GLN A 71 28.82 -10.38 -32.20
N THR A 72 28.33 -11.12 -31.20
CA THR A 72 27.94 -12.52 -31.32
C THR A 72 26.60 -12.72 -32.01
N MET A 73 25.74 -11.68 -32.06
CA MET A 73 24.38 -11.77 -32.60
C MET A 73 24.05 -10.59 -33.52
N SER A 74 23.38 -10.87 -34.64
CA SER A 74 22.88 -9.84 -35.57
C SER A 74 22.00 -8.84 -34.84
N ALA A 75 22.31 -7.54 -34.98
CA ALA A 75 21.61 -6.43 -34.35
C ALA A 75 20.07 -6.47 -34.54
N GLN A 76 19.61 -7.09 -35.63
CA GLN A 76 18.19 -7.27 -35.93
C GLN A 76 17.51 -8.24 -34.96
N THR A 77 18.18 -9.32 -34.56
CA THR A 77 17.62 -10.33 -33.65
C THR A 77 17.47 -9.76 -32.24
N LEU A 78 18.46 -8.98 -31.79
CA LEU A 78 18.42 -8.32 -30.49
C LEU A 78 17.27 -7.31 -30.41
N TRP A 79 17.13 -6.45 -31.43
CA TRP A 79 16.03 -5.51 -31.50
C TRP A 79 14.66 -6.18 -31.48
N LEU A 80 14.51 -7.30 -32.20
CA LEU A 80 13.28 -8.07 -32.23
C LEU A 80 12.94 -8.64 -30.85
N VAL A 81 13.90 -9.26 -30.18
CA VAL A 81 13.71 -9.84 -28.84
C VAL A 81 13.37 -8.75 -27.81
N MET A 82 14.06 -7.61 -27.84
CA MET A 82 13.78 -6.50 -26.92
C MET A 82 12.41 -5.88 -27.14
N SER A 83 12.02 -5.69 -28.40
CA SER A 83 10.69 -5.16 -28.74
C SER A 83 9.60 -6.12 -28.31
N THR A 84 9.73 -7.41 -28.61
CA THR A 84 8.74 -8.43 -28.21
C THR A 84 8.62 -8.54 -26.69
N LEU A 85 9.73 -8.53 -25.95
CA LEU A 85 9.71 -8.57 -24.49
C LEU A 85 9.04 -7.33 -23.89
N SER A 86 9.31 -6.14 -24.43
CA SER A 86 8.64 -4.91 -24.01
C SER A 86 7.13 -4.94 -24.27
N VAL A 87 6.71 -5.44 -25.44
CA VAL A 87 5.28 -5.56 -25.78
C VAL A 87 4.58 -6.55 -24.84
N ILE A 88 5.20 -7.70 -24.57
CA ILE A 88 4.66 -8.69 -23.61
C ILE A 88 4.54 -8.08 -22.22
N GLY A 89 5.58 -7.39 -21.73
CA GLY A 89 5.56 -6.71 -20.44
C GLY A 89 4.45 -5.66 -20.35
N TYR A 90 4.27 -4.86 -21.42
CA TYR A 90 3.19 -3.88 -21.50
C TYR A 90 1.80 -4.53 -21.48
N VAL A 91 1.60 -5.61 -22.23
CA VAL A 91 0.34 -6.35 -22.27
C VAL A 91 0.01 -6.96 -20.90
N VAL A 92 0.99 -7.56 -20.23
CA VAL A 92 0.83 -8.08 -18.85
C VAL A 92 0.44 -6.97 -17.89
N ASN A 93 1.14 -5.84 -17.93
CA ASN A 93 0.80 -4.66 -17.12
C ASN A 93 -0.61 -4.14 -17.43
N MET A 94 -1.00 -4.11 -18.72
CA MET A 94 -2.34 -3.73 -19.15
C MET A 94 -3.41 -4.67 -18.59
N PHE A 95 -3.18 -5.98 -18.59
CA PHE A 95 -4.13 -6.94 -18.00
C PHE A 95 -4.25 -6.79 -16.49
N ILE A 96 -3.12 -6.58 -15.79
CA ILE A 96 -3.11 -6.33 -14.34
C ILE A 96 -3.89 -5.04 -14.02
N THR A 97 -3.68 -3.98 -14.78
CA THR A 97 -4.35 -2.68 -14.58
C THR A 97 -5.84 -2.72 -14.97
N ARG A 98 -6.21 -3.56 -15.94
CA ARG A 98 -7.57 -3.60 -16.53
C ARG A 98 -8.49 -4.62 -15.85
N GLY A 99 -7.98 -5.51 -15.00
CA GLY A 99 -8.77 -6.38 -14.13
C GLY A 99 -9.46 -5.66 -12.96
N ASP A 100 -9.20 -4.36 -12.81
CA ASP A 100 -9.69 -3.50 -11.73
C ASP A 100 -10.81 -2.53 -12.19
N GLY A 101 -11.63 -2.94 -13.17
CA GLY A 101 -12.81 -2.21 -13.66
C GLY A 101 -14.12 -2.91 -13.34
#